data_AF-A0A392NL97-F1
#
_entry.id   AF-A0A392NL97-F1
#
_cell.length_a   1.000
_cell.length_b   1.000
_cell.length_c   1.000
_cell.angle_alpha   90.00
_cell.angle_beta   90.00
_cell.angle_gamma   90.00
#
_symmetry.space_group_name_H-M   'P 1'
#
loop_
_entity.id
_entity.type
_entity.pdbx_description
1 polymer ?
#
loop_
_entity_poly.entity_id
_entity_poly.type
_entity_poly.pdbx_seq_one_letter_code
_entity_poly.pdbx_strand_id
1 'polypeptide(L)'
;MVNSDLTRIINSDEVQSVVRPIKKDVKRLSLKKNPLKNLNVMLRLNPYAKTAKRMALLAEAERVKAKKEKLDKKRKTVSKVMLISIYCAQFW
;
A
#
# COMPACT_ATOMS: atom_id res chain seq x y z
N MET A 1 37.19 13.95 49.88
CA MET A 1 35.82 13.39 49.96
C MET A 1 35.56 13.03 51.40
N VAL A 2 34.81 13.87 52.15
CA VAL A 2 34.56 13.64 53.58
C VAL A 2 33.59 12.47 53.81
N ASN A 3 32.61 12.31 52.92
CA ASN A 3 31.68 11.19 52.94
C ASN A 3 31.97 10.27 51.75
N SER A 4 32.19 8.98 52.03
CA SER A 4 32.46 7.94 51.03
C SER A 4 31.20 7.30 50.45
N ASP A 5 30.05 7.48 51.11
CA ASP A 5 28.79 6.86 50.68
C ASP A 5 28.05 7.70 49.63
N LEU A 6 28.25 7.31 48.37
CA LEU A 6 27.61 7.93 47.21
C LEU A 6 26.09 7.68 47.19
N THR A 7 25.61 6.57 47.73
CA THR A 7 24.18 6.22 47.66
C THR A 7 23.34 7.19 48.47
N ARG A 8 23.86 7.60 49.63
CA ARG A 8 23.22 8.60 50.51
C ARG A 8 23.15 9.98 49.87
N ILE A 9 24.21 10.39 49.15
CA ILE A 9 24.26 11.70 48.49
C ILE A 9 23.28 11.74 47.31
N ILE A 10 23.21 10.67 46.50
CA ILE A 10 22.32 10.62 45.34
C ILE A 10 20.84 10.60 45.75
N ASN A 11 20.52 9.93 46.85
CA ASN A 11 19.15 9.81 47.35
C ASN A 11 18.75 10.92 48.33
N SER A 12 19.58 11.94 48.52
CA SER A 12 19.26 13.06 49.41
C SER A 12 18.26 14.03 48.78
N ASP A 13 17.45 14.70 49.60
CA ASP A 13 16.37 15.57 49.14
C ASP A 13 16.90 16.79 48.36
N GLU A 14 18.08 17.27 48.71
CA GLU A 14 18.75 18.38 48.03
C GLU A 14 19.08 18.02 46.57
N VAL A 15 19.42 16.76 46.31
CA VAL A 15 19.73 16.27 44.97
C VAL A 15 18.44 15.90 44.22
N GLN A 16 17.53 15.15 44.84
CA GLN A 16 16.31 14.68 44.17
C GLN A 16 15.31 15.79 43.85
N SER A 17 15.29 16.90 44.61
CA SER A 17 14.41 18.05 44.33
C SER A 17 14.77 18.81 43.05
N VAL A 18 16.04 18.77 42.64
CA VAL A 18 16.54 19.46 41.44
C VAL A 18 16.60 18.52 40.23
N VAL A 19 16.75 17.21 40.47
CA VAL A 19 16.89 16.21 39.41
C VAL A 19 15.60 16.02 38.63
N ARG A 20 15.72 15.99 37.30
CA ARG A 20 14.60 15.64 36.41
C ARG A 20 14.30 14.14 36.50
N PRO A 21 13.02 13.72 36.50
CA PRO A 21 12.67 12.32 36.57
C PRO A 21 13.22 11.54 35.38
N ILE A 22 13.56 10.27 35.62
CA ILE A 22 14.11 9.38 34.60
C ILE A 22 13.05 9.12 33.52
N LYS A 23 13.43 9.36 32.26
CA LYS A 23 12.64 8.94 31.09
C LYS A 23 12.83 7.44 30.86
N LYS A 24 11.83 6.65 31.25
CA LYS A 24 11.86 5.18 31.11
C LYS A 24 11.62 4.71 29.66
N ASP A 25 11.14 5.61 28.80
CA ASP A 25 10.79 5.27 27.43
C ASP A 25 12.02 5.13 26.53
N VAL A 26 12.36 3.89 26.19
CA VAL A 26 13.38 3.59 25.18
C VAL A 26 12.75 3.67 23.79
N LYS A 27 12.95 4.80 23.10
CA LYS A 27 12.53 4.96 21.70
C LYS A 27 13.41 4.10 20.79
N ARG A 28 12.86 2.99 20.29
CA ARG A 28 13.52 2.17 19.27
C ARG A 28 13.30 2.79 17.89
N LEU A 29 14.35 2.83 17.07
CA LEU A 29 14.23 3.25 15.68
C LEU A 29 13.43 2.20 14.90
N SER A 30 12.41 2.66 14.19
CA SER A 30 11.69 1.80 13.24
C SER A 30 12.51 1.64 11.96
N LEU A 31 12.59 0.42 11.44
CA LEU A 31 13.21 0.16 10.13
C LEU A 31 12.44 0.87 9.01
N LYS A 32 13.17 1.57 8.15
CA LYS A 32 12.60 2.26 6.98
C LYS A 32 12.22 1.23 5.91
N LYS A 33 10.93 0.93 5.83
CA LYS A 33 10.35 0.06 4.79
C LYS A 33 10.15 0.82 3.49
N ASN A 34 10.33 0.15 2.35
CA ASN A 34 10.11 0.76 1.03
C ASN A 34 8.59 0.90 0.75
N PRO A 35 8.06 2.12 0.53
CA PRO A 35 6.63 2.36 0.30
C PRO A 35 6.10 1.83 -1.02
N LEU A 36 6.94 1.72 -2.06
CA LEU A 36 6.54 1.16 -3.35
C LEU A 36 6.26 -0.35 -3.24
N LYS A 37 6.98 -1.02 -2.33
CA LYS A 37 6.79 -2.45 -2.04
C LYS A 37 5.79 -2.70 -0.90
N ASN A 38 5.66 -1.77 0.05
CA ASN A 38 4.80 -1.91 1.22
C ASN A 38 3.66 -0.88 1.25
N LEU A 39 2.43 -1.35 1.00
CA LEU A 39 1.25 -0.49 0.95
C LEU A 39 0.97 0.26 2.26
N ASN A 40 1.14 -0.37 3.42
CA ASN A 40 0.81 0.28 4.69
C ASN A 40 1.71 1.49 4.95
N VAL A 41 2.96 1.42 4.52
CA VAL A 41 3.91 2.54 4.62
C VAL A 41 3.53 3.63 3.63
N MET A 42 3.16 3.26 2.40
CA MET A 42 2.65 4.21 1.40
C MET A 42 1.40 4.94 1.89
N LEU A 43 0.47 4.23 2.55
CA LEU A 43 -0.77 4.83 3.07
C LEU A 43 -0.51 5.78 4.25
N ARG A 44 0.47 5.46 5.11
CA ARG A 44 0.88 6.36 6.20
C ARG A 44 1.49 7.65 5.66
N LEU A 45 2.27 7.57 4.58
CA LEU A 45 2.91 8.73 3.96
C LEU A 45 1.96 9.53 3.07
N ASN A 46 1.09 8.83 2.33
CA ASN A 46 0.15 9.41 1.39
C ASN A 46 -1.22 8.73 1.50
N PRO A 47 -2.17 9.34 2.23
CA PRO A 47 -3.53 8.83 2.35
C PRO A 47 -4.27 8.70 1.00
N TYR A 48 -4.00 9.60 0.06
CA TYR A 48 -4.60 9.60 -1.28
C TYR A 48 -4.15 8.40 -2.14
N ALA A 49 -3.07 7.72 -1.78
CA ALA A 49 -2.66 6.50 -2.49
C ALA A 49 -3.76 5.41 -2.44
N LYS A 50 -4.63 5.41 -1.41
CA LYS A 50 -5.76 4.49 -1.31
C LYS A 50 -6.79 4.73 -2.42
N THR A 51 -7.18 5.98 -2.61
CA THR A 51 -8.20 6.36 -3.61
C THR A 51 -7.65 6.18 -5.01
N ALA A 52 -6.42 6.63 -5.26
CA ALA A 52 -5.74 6.44 -6.55
C ALA A 52 -5.68 4.96 -6.97
N LYS A 53 -5.29 4.06 -6.05
CA LYS A 53 -5.30 2.62 -6.33
C LYS A 53 -6.70 2.09 -6.63
N ARG A 54 -7.71 2.52 -5.87
CA ARG A 54 -9.11 2.10 -6.10
C ARG A 54 -9.60 2.53 -7.47
N MET A 55 -9.34 3.78 -7.87
CA MET A 55 -9.73 4.29 -9.18
C MET A 55 -9.03 3.53 -10.32
N ALA A 56 -7.74 3.24 -10.18
CA ALA A 56 -7.00 2.47 -11.16
C ALA A 56 -7.58 1.06 -11.37
N LEU A 57 -8.00 0.39 -10.29
CA LEU A 57 -8.64 -0.92 -10.37
C LEU A 57 -10.00 -0.89 -11.08
N LEU A 58 -10.82 0.12 -10.80
CA LEU A 58 -12.11 0.29 -11.47
C LEU A 58 -11.94 0.57 -12.97
N ALA A 59 -11.04 1.49 -13.31
CA ALA A 59 -10.73 1.82 -14.70
C ALA A 59 -10.19 0.59 -15.46
N GLU A 60 -9.37 -0.24 -14.83
CA GLU A 60 -8.86 -1.46 -15.46
C GLU A 60 -9.96 -2.50 -15.68
N ALA A 61 -10.87 -2.67 -14.72
CA ALA A 61 -12.03 -3.54 -14.86
C ALA A 61 -12.94 -3.11 -16.03
N GLU A 62 -13.18 -1.81 -16.18
CA GLU A 62 -13.93 -1.23 -17.30
C GLU A 62 -13.23 -1.47 -18.64
N ARG A 63 -11.91 -1.25 -18.71
CA ARG A 63 -11.13 -1.52 -19.92
C ARG A 63 -11.18 -2.99 -20.33
N VAL A 64 -11.09 -3.92 -19.39
CA VAL A 64 -11.17 -5.36 -19.67
C VAL A 64 -12.56 -5.72 -20.22
N LYS A 65 -13.63 -5.21 -19.62
CA LYS A 65 -15.01 -5.40 -20.13
C LYS A 65 -15.17 -4.86 -21.55
N ALA A 66 -14.78 -3.61 -21.77
CA ALA A 66 -14.87 -2.98 -23.09
C ALA A 66 -14.04 -3.71 -24.15
N LYS A 67 -12.84 -4.20 -23.80
CA LYS A 67 -12.03 -5.04 -24.69
C LYS A 67 -12.75 -6.34 -25.02
N LYS A 68 -13.33 -7.03 -24.04
CA LYS A 68 -14.07 -8.29 -24.24
C LYS A 68 -15.25 -8.08 -25.18
N GLU A 69 -16.07 -7.07 -24.96
CA GLU A 69 -17.22 -6.74 -25.82
C GLU A 69 -16.80 -6.44 -27.26
N LYS A 70 -15.71 -5.70 -27.45
CA LYS A 70 -15.15 -5.43 -28.78
C LYS A 70 -14.68 -6.71 -29.47
N LEU A 71 -14.02 -7.61 -28.74
CA LEU A 71 -13.59 -8.91 -29.28
C LEU A 71 -14.79 -9.80 -29.63
N ASP A 72 -15.82 -9.84 -28.79
CA ASP A 72 -17.01 -10.67 -29.03
C ASP A 72 -17.81 -10.17 -30.24
N LYS A 73 -17.93 -8.85 -30.44
CA LYS A 73 -18.52 -8.28 -31.67
C LYS A 73 -17.74 -8.72 -32.91
N LYS A 74 -16.41 -8.58 -32.90
CA LYS A 74 -15.55 -9.02 -34.02
C LYS A 74 -15.71 -10.51 -34.30
N ARG A 75 -15.71 -11.36 -33.27
CA ARG A 75 -15.92 -12.82 -33.40
C ARG A 75 -17.25 -13.15 -34.06
N LYS A 76 -18.35 -12.50 -33.65
CA LYS A 76 -19.69 -12.70 -34.24
C LYS A 76 -19.76 -12.26 -35.71
N THR A 77 -19.11 -11.15 -36.07
CA THR A 77 -19.06 -10.70 -37.47
C THR A 77 -18.28 -11.69 -38.33
N VAL A 78 -17.12 -12.15 -37.85
CA VAL A 78 -16.28 -13.13 -38.55
C VAL A 78 -17.02 -14.47 -38.74
N SER A 79 -17.71 -14.97 -37.70
CA SER A 79 -18.49 -16.21 -37.83
C SER A 79 -19.65 -16.07 -38.82
N LYS A 80 -20.30 -14.90 -38.88
CA LYS A 80 -21.38 -14.62 -39.84
C LYS A 80 -20.85 -14.57 -41.28
N VAL A 81 -19.72 -13.90 -41.52
CA VAL A 81 -19.08 -13.83 -42.84
C VAL A 81 -18.60 -15.22 -43.28
N MET A 82 -18.02 -16.00 -42.38
CA MET A 82 -17.59 -17.38 -42.64
C MET A 82 -18.78 -18.26 -43.03
N LEU A 83 -19.90 -18.19 -42.30
CA LEU A 83 -21.12 -18.93 -42.64
C LEU A 83 -21.68 -18.56 -44.02
N ILE A 84 -21.71 -17.27 -44.35
CA ILE A 84 -22.18 -16.80 -45.68
C ILE A 84 -21.28 -17.33 -46.79
N SER A 85 -19.95 -17.29 -46.59
CA SER A 85 -18.99 -17.80 -47.57
C SER A 85 -19.12 -19.31 -47.79
N ILE A 86 -19.38 -20.09 -46.73
CA ILE A 86 -19.59 -21.54 -46.82
C ILE A 86 -20.88 -21.83 -47.59
N TYR A 87 -21.99 -21.17 -47.25
CA TYR A 87 -23.28 -21.35 -47.93
C TYR A 87 -23.19 -20.98 -49.42
N CYS A 88 -22.49 -19.90 -49.77
CA CYS A 88 -22.33 -19.48 -51.16
C CYS A 88 -21.47 -20.47 -51.97
N ALA A 89 -20.49 -21.13 -51.35
CA ALA A 89 -19.66 -22.15 -51.99
C ALA A 89 -20.36 -23.51 -52.14
N GLN A 90 -21.44 -23.76 -51.40
CA GLN A 90 -22.24 -25.00 -51.50
C GLN A 90 -23.33 -24.95 -52.57
N PHE A 91 -23.67 -23.75 -53.08
CA PHE A 91 -24.76 -23.53 -54.03
C PHE A 91 -24.26 -23.19 -55.45
N TRP A 92 -22.97 -23.38 -55.69
CA TRP A 92 -22.30 -23.34 -56.99
C TRP A 92 -21.65 -24.70 -57.24
#